data_AF-A0AAV9ZIV4-F1
#
_entry.id   AF-A0AAV9ZIV4-F1
#
_cell.length_a   1.000
_cell.length_b   1.000
_cell.length_c   1.000
_cell.angle_alpha   90.00
_cell.angle_beta   90.00
_cell.angle_gamma   90.00
#
_symmetry.space_group_name_H-M   'P 1'
#
loop_
_entity.id
_entity.type
_entity.pdbx_description
1 polymer ?
#
loop_
_entity_poly.entity_id
_entity_poly.type
_entity_poly.pdbx_seq_one_letter_code
_entity_poly.pdbx_strand_id
1 'polypeptide(L)'
;TYLIEERINEAKDGFYKFINNGSAVPIDMTRQDASELSEFLAFTQHVQFYKTKGAVYLSDLQGSMELLTDPQIMTSPLIGEGAEIFGDGNVPSAFNSFPEQHCCNDICRWFQLPELAASADSDARSAVNS
;
A
#
# COMPACT_ATOMS: atom_id res chain seq x y z
N THR A 1 26.67 2.14 12.29
CA THR A 1 26.11 3.37 11.68
C THR A 1 24.79 3.65 12.34
N TYR A 2 24.44 4.92 12.55
CA TYR A 2 23.17 5.32 13.16
C TYR A 2 22.42 6.25 12.18
N LEU A 3 21.09 6.17 12.20
CA LEU A 3 20.19 7.11 11.53
C LEU A 3 19.59 8.05 12.59
N ILE A 4 19.38 9.31 12.23
CA ILE A 4 18.78 10.34 13.10
C ILE A 4 17.61 10.95 12.33
N GLU A 5 16.47 11.07 13.00
CA GLU A 5 15.24 11.65 12.46
C GLU A 5 14.61 12.62 13.47
N GLU A 6 13.60 13.37 13.02
CA GLU A 6 12.80 14.23 13.90
C GLU A 6 11.94 13.39 14.83
N ARG A 7 11.95 13.71 16.13
CA ARG A 7 11.17 12.97 17.12
C ARG A 7 9.69 13.34 17.03
N ILE A 8 8.85 12.37 16.66
CA ILE A 8 7.39 12.47 16.82
C ILE A 8 7.04 12.55 18.31
N ASN A 9 6.25 13.54 18.72
CA ASN A 9 5.83 13.69 20.10
C ASN A 9 4.57 12.87 20.36
N GLU A 10 4.73 11.57 20.58
CA GLU A 10 3.61 10.61 20.77
C GLU A 10 2.61 11.03 21.86
N ALA A 11 3.08 11.69 22.93
CA ALA A 11 2.22 12.15 24.02
C ALA A 11 1.24 13.25 23.60
N LYS A 12 1.60 14.02 22.56
CA LYS A 12 0.80 15.12 22.02
C LYS A 12 0.07 14.69 20.75
N ASP A 13 0.77 14.03 19.84
CA ASP A 13 0.35 13.81 18.46
C ASP A 13 -0.15 12.38 18.20
N GLY A 14 0.08 11.47 19.16
CA GLY A 14 -0.19 10.04 19.01
C GLY A 14 0.82 9.34 18.10
N PHE A 15 0.84 8.01 18.17
CA PHE A 15 1.54 7.16 17.20
C PHE A 15 0.61 6.04 16.79
N TYR A 16 0.41 5.90 15.49
CA TYR A 16 -0.54 4.99 14.89
C TYR A 16 0.18 4.16 13.83
N LYS A 17 -0.19 2.88 13.76
CA LYS A 17 0.15 2.03 12.64
C LYS A 17 -1.08 1.95 11.76
N PHE A 18 -1.04 2.59 10.60
CA PHE A 18 -2.20 2.68 9.69
C PHE A 18 -2.29 1.47 8.77
N ILE A 19 -1.15 1.00 8.25
CA ILE A 19 -1.06 -0.15 7.35
C ILE A 19 0.13 -1.00 7.78
N ASN A 20 0.01 -2.33 7.70
CA ASN A 20 1.10 -3.26 7.99
C ASN A 20 1.75 -3.78 6.71
N ASN A 21 3.04 -4.13 6.77
CA ASN A 21 3.76 -4.72 5.63
C ASN A 21 3.23 -6.09 5.15
N GLY A 22 2.41 -6.77 5.95
CA GLY A 22 1.86 -8.11 5.65
C GLY A 22 0.45 -8.12 5.05
N SER A 23 -0.23 -6.98 4.92
CA SER A 23 -1.60 -6.88 4.39
C SER A 23 -1.81 -5.53 3.71
N ALA A 24 -2.57 -5.53 2.63
CA ALA A 24 -3.01 -4.28 1.97
C ALA A 24 -4.22 -3.61 2.65
N VAL A 25 -4.81 -4.28 3.65
CA VAL A 25 -6.00 -3.80 4.36
C VAL A 25 -5.58 -2.81 5.46
N PRO A 26 -6.10 -1.57 5.48
CA PRO A 26 -5.85 -0.63 6.56
C PRO A 26 -6.29 -1.17 7.91
N ILE A 27 -5.60 -0.79 8.97
CA ILE A 27 -5.95 -1.14 10.34
C ILE A 27 -7.19 -0.33 10.75
N ASP A 28 -8.15 -1.02 11.37
CA ASP A 28 -9.38 -0.40 11.91
C ASP A 28 -9.03 0.64 12.98
N MET A 29 -9.39 1.89 12.71
CA MET A 29 -9.13 3.01 13.60
C MET A 29 -10.37 3.36 14.42
N THR A 30 -10.18 3.58 15.71
CA THR A 30 -11.27 4.01 16.60
C THR A 30 -11.61 5.50 16.44
N ARG A 31 -10.62 6.30 16.02
CA ARG A 31 -10.80 7.71 15.71
C ARG A 31 -11.13 7.89 14.23
N GLN A 32 -12.11 8.74 13.94
CA GLN A 32 -12.57 8.99 12.59
C GLN A 32 -11.48 9.62 11.70
N ASP A 33 -10.75 10.62 12.19
CA ASP A 33 -9.68 11.27 11.44
C ASP A 33 -8.54 10.31 11.08
N ALA A 34 -8.16 9.44 12.02
CA ALA A 34 -7.19 8.36 11.77
C ALA A 34 -7.72 7.35 10.74
N SER A 35 -9.02 7.04 10.76
CA SER A 35 -9.65 6.17 9.75
C SER A 35 -9.61 6.79 8.36
N GLU A 36 -9.95 8.07 8.23
CA GLU A 36 -9.90 8.81 6.96
C GLU A 36 -8.46 8.88 6.42
N LEU A 37 -7.47 9.08 7.31
CA LEU A 37 -6.06 9.01 6.95
C LEU A 37 -5.65 7.61 6.51
N SER A 38 -6.02 6.56 7.24
CA SER A 38 -5.80 5.15 6.86
C SER A 38 -6.33 4.85 5.45
N GLU A 39 -7.54 5.32 5.12
CA GLU A 39 -8.13 5.16 3.79
C GLU A 39 -7.36 5.94 2.72
N PHE A 40 -6.98 7.19 3.00
CA PHE A 40 -6.15 7.97 2.09
C PHE A 40 -4.81 7.28 1.82
N LEU A 41 -4.17 6.72 2.85
CA LEU A 41 -2.92 6.00 2.72
C LEU A 41 -3.09 4.73 1.87
N ALA A 42 -4.16 3.95 2.07
CA ALA A 42 -4.47 2.79 1.22
C ALA A 42 -4.65 3.20 -0.26
N PHE A 43 -5.31 4.33 -0.50
CA PHE A 43 -5.42 4.91 -1.83
C PHE A 43 -4.04 5.24 -2.42
N THR A 44 -3.12 5.81 -1.63
CA THR A 44 -1.77 6.10 -2.13
C THR A 44 -1.01 4.83 -2.55
N GLN A 45 -1.18 3.71 -1.82
CA GLN A 45 -0.58 2.42 -2.22
C GLN A 45 -1.09 1.99 -3.60
N HIS A 46 -2.40 2.12 -3.84
CA HIS A 46 -3.01 1.80 -5.12
C HIS A 46 -2.43 2.70 -6.23
N VAL A 47 -2.40 4.02 -6.03
CA VAL A 47 -1.83 4.95 -7.02
C VAL A 47 -0.38 4.58 -7.35
N GLN A 48 0.45 4.30 -6.35
CA GLN A 48 1.85 3.90 -6.54
C GLN A 48 1.95 2.61 -7.34
N PHE A 49 1.21 1.58 -6.96
CA PHE A 49 1.19 0.29 -7.67
C PHE A 49 0.75 0.47 -9.12
N TYR A 50 -0.34 1.20 -9.36
CA TYR A 50 -0.87 1.44 -10.71
C TYR A 50 0.11 2.26 -11.57
N LYS A 51 0.63 3.38 -11.05
CA LYS A 51 1.55 4.25 -11.79
C LYS A 51 2.89 3.61 -12.08
N THR A 52 3.34 2.69 -11.22
CA THR A 52 4.56 1.90 -11.44
C THR A 52 4.31 0.61 -12.21
N LYS A 53 3.10 0.38 -12.72
CA LYS A 53 2.70 -0.84 -13.46
C LYS A 53 2.96 -2.12 -12.67
N GLY A 54 2.67 -2.09 -11.38
CA GLY A 54 2.81 -3.22 -10.47
C GLY A 54 4.26 -3.49 -10.06
N ALA A 55 5.12 -2.48 -10.08
CA ALA A 55 6.53 -2.64 -9.69
C ALA A 55 6.76 -2.35 -8.20
N VAL A 56 6.11 -1.31 -7.65
CA VAL A 56 6.36 -0.79 -6.30
C VAL A 56 5.10 -0.22 -5.65
N TYR A 57 4.99 -0.38 -4.34
CA TYR A 57 4.12 0.44 -3.47
C TYR A 57 4.74 0.59 -2.07
N LEU A 58 4.30 1.58 -1.30
CA LEU A 58 4.69 1.75 0.09
C LEU A 58 3.77 0.96 1.02
N SER A 59 4.31 0.39 2.08
CA SER A 59 3.58 -0.26 3.16
C SER A 59 4.21 0.09 4.51
N ASP A 60 3.78 -0.58 5.57
CA ASP A 60 4.17 -0.30 6.97
C ASP A 60 4.00 1.18 7.38
N LEU A 61 2.96 1.83 6.86
CA LEU A 61 2.73 3.25 7.07
C LEU A 61 2.30 3.51 8.51
N GLN A 62 3.18 4.16 9.28
CA GLN A 62 3.02 4.44 10.69
C GLN A 62 3.60 5.82 11.05
N GLY A 63 3.13 6.40 12.15
CA GLY A 63 3.55 7.73 12.59
C GLY A 63 2.43 8.49 13.29
N SER A 64 2.48 9.82 13.21
CA SER A 64 1.40 10.69 13.70
C SER A 64 0.37 10.97 12.60
N MET A 65 -0.59 11.82 12.91
CA MET A 65 -1.56 12.34 11.92
C MET A 65 -0.93 13.26 10.86
N GLU A 66 0.29 13.74 11.07
CA GLU A 66 0.96 14.72 10.19
C GLU A 66 2.29 14.22 9.61
N LEU A 67 3.00 13.33 10.32
CA LEU A 67 4.30 12.82 9.93
C LEU A 67 4.34 11.30 10.00
N LEU A 68 4.60 10.66 8.86
CA LEU A 68 4.88 9.23 8.78
C LEU A 68 6.38 8.98 8.87
N THR A 69 6.75 7.83 9.44
CA THR A 69 8.13 7.34 9.47
C THR A 69 8.19 5.83 9.24
N ASP A 70 9.41 5.33 9.05
CA ASP A 70 9.73 3.91 8.86
C ASP A 70 8.84 3.18 7.83
N PRO A 71 8.62 3.72 6.61
CA PRO A 71 7.84 3.01 5.60
C PRO A 71 8.61 1.81 5.06
N GLN A 72 7.88 0.75 4.68
CA GLN A 72 8.43 -0.34 3.90
C GLN A 72 8.18 -0.10 2.40
N ILE A 73 9.23 -0.07 1.59
CA ILE A 73 9.07 -0.09 0.13
C ILE A 73 8.90 -1.55 -0.29
N MET A 74 7.71 -1.89 -0.79
CA MET A 74 7.39 -3.22 -1.30
C MET A 74 7.72 -3.26 -2.79
N THR A 75 8.64 -4.14 -3.20
CA THR A 75 9.08 -4.26 -4.60
C THR A 75 8.71 -5.61 -5.18
N SER A 76 8.37 -5.63 -6.47
CA SER A 76 8.14 -6.87 -7.20
C SER A 76 9.36 -7.79 -7.09
N PRO A 77 9.16 -9.11 -6.89
CA PRO A 77 10.25 -10.08 -6.88
C PRO A 77 11.06 -10.14 -8.19
N LEU A 78 10.54 -9.57 -9.28
CA LEU A 78 11.23 -9.49 -10.57
C LEU A 78 12.26 -8.35 -10.62
N ILE A 79 12.20 -7.39 -9.69
CA ILE A 79 13.14 -6.27 -9.62
C ILE A 79 14.36 -6.72 -8.81
N GLY A 80 15.56 -6.45 -9.34
CA GLY A 80 16.82 -6.76 -8.65
C GLY A 80 17.01 -8.25 -8.36
N GLU A 81 16.42 -9.13 -9.17
CA GLU A 81 16.48 -10.60 -8.99
C GLU A 81 15.96 -11.06 -7.61
N GLY A 82 15.01 -10.32 -7.03
CA GLY A 82 14.43 -10.62 -5.72
C GLY A 82 15.28 -10.14 -4.55
N ALA A 83 16.33 -9.36 -4.80
CA ALA A 83 17.11 -8.73 -3.74
C ALA A 83 16.28 -7.69 -2.97
N GLU A 84 16.63 -7.48 -1.70
CA GLU A 84 16.09 -6.41 -0.88
C GLU A 84 16.79 -5.08 -1.24
N ILE A 85 16.15 -4.28 -2.09
CA ILE A 85 16.78 -3.09 -2.70
C ILE A 85 16.74 -1.87 -1.77
N PHE A 86 15.70 -1.78 -0.92
CA PHE A 86 15.41 -0.59 -0.12
C PHE A 86 15.37 -0.84 1.40
N GLY A 87 15.74 -2.04 1.84
CA GLY A 87 15.76 -2.43 3.24
C GLY A 87 15.19 -3.83 3.47
N ASP A 88 15.56 -4.40 4.61
CA ASP A 88 15.17 -5.74 5.05
C ASP A 88 13.73 -5.67 5.56
N GLY A 89 12.77 -6.27 4.84
CA GLY A 89 11.35 -6.15 5.18
C GLY A 89 10.39 -6.22 4.01
N ASN A 90 10.89 -6.37 2.78
CA ASN A 90 10.05 -6.70 1.65
C ASN A 90 9.51 -8.13 1.84
N VAL A 91 8.18 -8.29 1.86
CA VAL A 91 7.52 -9.59 2.03
C VAL A 91 6.94 -10.02 0.68
N PRO A 92 7.57 -10.94 -0.08
CA PRO A 92 7.13 -11.28 -1.44
C PRO A 92 5.69 -11.79 -1.52
N SER A 93 5.24 -12.53 -0.51
CA SER A 93 3.86 -13.01 -0.45
C SER A 93 2.86 -11.86 -0.31
N ALA A 94 3.16 -10.88 0.55
CA ALA A 94 2.32 -9.69 0.73
C ALA A 94 2.27 -8.84 -0.54
N PHE A 95 3.41 -8.69 -1.23
CA PHE A 95 3.47 -8.01 -2.52
C PHE A 95 2.55 -8.68 -3.55
N ASN A 96 2.67 -10.01 -3.69
CA ASN A 96 1.89 -10.76 -4.68
C ASN A 96 0.40 -10.77 -4.37
N SER A 97 0.01 -10.75 -3.10
CA SER A 97 -1.40 -10.69 -2.68
C SER A 97 -1.99 -9.28 -2.71
N PHE A 98 -1.17 -8.23 -2.90
CA PHE A 98 -1.64 -6.84 -2.86
C PHE A 98 -2.83 -6.57 -3.80
N PRO A 99 -2.82 -7.00 -5.08
CA PRO A 99 -3.96 -6.75 -5.98
C PRO A 99 -5.27 -7.39 -5.52
N GLU A 100 -5.21 -8.52 -4.82
CA GLU A 100 -6.39 -9.25 -4.33
C GLU A 100 -6.87 -8.73 -2.96
N GLN A 101 -5.95 -8.25 -2.13
CA GLN A 101 -6.24 -7.76 -0.78
C GLN A 101 -6.66 -6.29 -0.75
N HIS A 102 -6.17 -5.47 -1.67
CA HIS A 102 -6.51 -4.06 -1.69
C HIS A 102 -7.99 -3.88 -2.02
N CYS A 103 -8.73 -3.28 -1.08
CA CYS A 103 -10.12 -2.90 -1.29
C CYS A 103 -10.19 -1.43 -1.71
N CYS A 104 -10.61 -1.15 -2.94
CA CYS A 104 -10.85 0.22 -3.39
C CYS A 104 -11.84 0.94 -2.46
N ASN A 105 -11.42 2.09 -1.93
CA ASN A 105 -12.28 2.99 -1.15
C ASN A 105 -12.84 4.12 -2.02
N ASP A 106 -13.58 5.04 -1.39
CA ASP A 106 -14.24 6.14 -2.11
C ASP A 106 -13.25 7.10 -2.78
N ILE A 107 -12.03 7.23 -2.24
CA ILE A 107 -10.97 8.05 -2.83
C ILE A 107 -10.43 7.36 -4.10
N CYS A 108 -10.17 6.05 -4.05
CA CYS A 108 -9.80 5.27 -5.25
C CYS A 108 -10.82 5.44 -6.38
N ARG A 109 -12.12 5.33 -6.04
CA ARG A 109 -13.23 5.48 -6.99
C ARG A 109 -13.35 6.89 -7.54
N TRP A 110 -13.18 7.91 -6.69
CA TRP A 110 -13.21 9.31 -7.11
C TRP A 110 -12.11 9.62 -8.13
N PHE A 111 -10.91 9.05 -7.93
CA PHE A 111 -9.79 9.14 -8.87
C PHE A 111 -9.90 8.19 -10.07
N GLN A 112 -10.96 7.38 -10.17
CA GLN A 112 -11.21 6.44 -11.26
C GLN A 112 -10.06 5.45 -11.47
N LEU A 113 -9.44 4.99 -10.38
CA LEU A 113 -8.44 3.94 -10.45
C LEU A 113 -9.10 2.61 -10.88
N PRO A 114 -8.44 1.82 -11.74
CA PRO A 114 -8.96 0.50 -12.11
C PRO A 114 -8.93 -0.44 -10.91
N GLU A 115 -9.83 -1.42 -10.86
CA GLU A 115 -9.70 -2.51 -9.88
C GLU A 115 -8.38 -3.27 -10.11
N LEU A 116 -7.68 -3.58 -9.02
CA LEU A 116 -6.38 -4.26 -9.09
C LEU A 116 -6.50 -5.76 -9.31
N ALA A 117 -7.50 -6.40 -8.68
CA ALA A 117 -7.81 -7.78 -8.96
C ALA A 117 -8.28 -7.90 -10.41
N ALA A 118 -7.65 -8.76 -11.19
CA ALA A 118 -8.12 -9.04 -12.52
C ALA A 118 -9.57 -9.56 -12.43
N SER A 119 -10.51 -8.88 -13.07
CA SER A 119 -11.73 -9.54 -13.50
C SER A 119 -11.28 -10.63 -14.48
N ALA A 120 -11.11 -11.85 -13.99
CA ALA A 120 -10.77 -13.00 -14.79
C ALA A 120 -11.94 -13.41 -15.72
N ASP A 121 -12.49 -12.49 -16.55
CA ASP A 121 -13.43 -12.84 -17.62
C ASP A 121 -13.75 -11.66 -18.60
N SER A 122 -12.77 -11.05 -19.27
CA SER A 122 -13.12 -10.17 -20.42
C SER A 122 -12.33 -10.35 -21.72
N ASP A 123 -11.20 -11.07 -21.72
CA ASP A 123 -10.44 -11.32 -22.96
C ASP A 123 -10.73 -12.68 -23.62
N ALA A 124 -11.59 -13.53 -23.04
CA ALA A 124 -11.93 -14.84 -23.61
C ALA A 124 -13.18 -14.84 -24.53
N ARG A 125 -13.97 -13.74 -24.59
CA ARG A 125 -15.23 -13.69 -25.35
C ARG A 125 -15.11 -13.10 -26.76
N SER A 126 -13.94 -12.62 -27.17
CA SER A 126 -13.71 -12.10 -28.54
C SER A 126 -13.06 -13.10 -29.50
N ALA A 127 -12.67 -14.30 -29.04
CA ALA A 127 -12.05 -15.33 -29.89
C ALA A 127 -12.99 -16.49 -30.28
N VAL A 128 -14.25 -16.46 -29.85
CA VAL A 128 -15.30 -17.42 -30.24
C VAL A 128 -16.40 -16.65 -30.97
N ASN A 129 -16.06 -16.03 -32.10
CA ASN A 129 -17.00 -15.55 -33.13
C ASN A 129 -16.23 -14.98 -34.35
N SER A 130 -15.25 -15.71 -34.87
CA SER A 130 -14.64 -15.46 -36.18
C SER A 130 -14.23 -16.76 -36.84
#